data_AF-A0A2G5X948-F1
#
_entry.id   AF-A0A2G5X948-F1
#
_cell.length_a   1.000
_cell.length_b   1.000
_cell.length_c   1.000
_cell.angle_alpha   90.00
_cell.angle_beta   90.00
_cell.angle_gamma   90.00
#
_symmetry.space_group_name_H-M   'P 1'
#
loop_
_entity.id
_entity.type
_entity.pdbx_description
1 polymer ?
#
loop_
_entity_poly.entity_id
_entity_poly.type
_entity_poly.pdbx_seq_one_letter_code
_entity_poly.pdbx_strand_id
1 'polypeptide(L)'
;MFNNNKENGYALIIVLFVVVFITILTAVFMRGALSNFAQEKTVDENNLVVVSAESGIEYYTWELKTIYDKNELERAFNKEVNKAIAQKESPDYTEIRKGIVDEFRKKLKIKMKEMSPNKTNSSVLSKEMFNRYNHKLIYLDCIEDTSGNANLFTINGTVEGELPSSANTDRKVKNLDFVLSFNFPPLSSPNGNSPDTRPPSGNIVSMPTLKNPEKPASPVAVVKMGRPTSICKTTNNIIVNQQCNTSGINASGHTIEMSSVFVGETLNSWGVVTLKNAIINIRKNFTPAKIEILGTELLIGGEIGAYQSPSNVIKSIISTNSYNTSGQVNFTETDLTVVTNYSSGGVSFKDSTIDVAGKLDTGGGLFYVEGSNVKITGNANTHNGSTIKDATLEIGGNFVHTSKPLDATNSDVFVRGKVTSTNATNLEKVNMKVLGGYESNGVFKLAKTNLSIVGNLNLTNGGTLNNSLLVANSITITTPFILNGSIVSADYIKTTNNMTINNSEICVNNFISNGLTMDSNSKVYYKSTSNHESKFNDRFLKLSDTDFASKCGVAGQVDPTDPQNPGEVNWVPTIPVLEKVTY
;
A
#
# COMPACT_ATOMS: atom_id res chain seq x y z
N MET A 1 -0.94 -80.19 -79.94
CA MET A 1 0.48 -80.20 -79.52
C MET A 1 0.97 -78.76 -79.62
N PHE A 2 0.82 -77.96 -78.55
CA PHE A 2 1.33 -76.59 -78.49
C PHE A 2 2.46 -76.54 -77.45
N ASN A 3 3.60 -76.03 -77.89
CA ASN A 3 4.87 -75.96 -77.15
C ASN A 3 4.78 -74.96 -75.98
N ASN A 4 4.65 -75.47 -74.76
CA ASN A 4 4.80 -74.71 -73.51
C ASN A 4 6.27 -74.60 -73.09
N ASN A 5 7.07 -73.74 -73.74
CA ASN A 5 8.46 -73.50 -73.32
C ASN A 5 8.96 -72.05 -73.53
N LYS A 6 8.08 -71.03 -73.50
CA LYS A 6 8.49 -69.62 -73.59
C LYS A 6 7.74 -68.65 -72.65
N GLU A 7 7.18 -69.12 -71.54
CA GLU A 7 6.42 -68.25 -70.61
C GLU A 7 7.24 -67.70 -69.43
N ASN A 8 8.41 -68.26 -69.11
CA ASN A 8 9.22 -67.83 -67.96
C ASN A 8 9.92 -66.46 -68.14
N GLY A 9 10.02 -65.94 -69.36
CA GLY A 9 10.66 -64.63 -69.63
C GLY A 9 9.76 -63.42 -69.33
N TYR A 10 8.44 -63.57 -69.48
CA TYR A 10 7.48 -62.47 -69.26
C TYR A 10 7.26 -62.18 -67.78
N ALA A 11 7.33 -63.19 -66.91
CA ALA A 11 7.18 -63.03 -65.48
C ALA A 11 8.24 -62.07 -64.89
N LEU A 12 9.50 -62.16 -65.34
CA LEU A 12 10.58 -61.28 -64.89
C LEU A 12 10.32 -59.81 -65.29
N ILE A 13 9.84 -59.58 -66.50
CA ILE A 13 9.54 -58.23 -67.02
C ILE A 13 8.36 -57.62 -66.24
N ILE A 14 7.32 -58.43 -65.96
CA ILE A 14 6.17 -57.96 -65.19
C ILE A 14 6.59 -57.60 -63.75
N VAL A 15 7.41 -58.43 -63.10
CA VAL A 15 7.93 -58.13 -61.75
C VAL A 15 8.78 -56.86 -61.75
N LEU A 16 9.67 -56.69 -62.73
CA LEU A 16 10.49 -55.48 -62.87
C LEU A 16 9.61 -54.24 -63.07
N PHE A 17 8.58 -54.34 -63.93
CA PHE A 17 7.64 -53.25 -64.18
C PHE A 17 6.86 -52.90 -62.90
N VAL A 18 6.40 -53.89 -62.14
CA VAL A 18 5.71 -53.67 -60.85
C VAL A 18 6.63 -52.97 -59.85
N VAL A 19 7.90 -53.37 -59.75
CA VAL A 19 8.87 -52.70 -58.86
C VAL A 19 9.09 -51.24 -59.27
N VAL A 20 9.32 -50.96 -60.56
CA VAL A 20 9.49 -49.59 -61.06
C VAL A 20 8.22 -48.77 -60.83
N PHE A 21 7.04 -49.34 -61.11
CA PHE A 21 5.77 -48.67 -60.90
C PHE A 21 5.53 -48.32 -59.43
N ILE A 22 5.78 -49.24 -58.50
CA ILE A 22 5.70 -48.98 -57.06
C ILE A 22 6.69 -47.88 -56.67
N THR A 23 7.91 -47.89 -57.22
CA THR A 23 8.95 -46.89 -56.90
C THR A 23 8.57 -45.49 -57.39
N ILE A 24 7.94 -45.37 -58.56
CA ILE A 24 7.44 -44.09 -59.07
C ILE A 24 6.29 -43.59 -58.17
N LEU A 25 5.35 -44.46 -57.81
CA LEU A 25 4.24 -44.09 -56.92
C LEU A 25 4.75 -43.64 -55.55
N THR A 26 5.70 -44.37 -54.93
CA THR A 26 6.26 -43.99 -53.63
C THR A 26 7.03 -42.66 -53.72
N ALA A 27 7.77 -42.41 -54.79
CA ALA A 27 8.43 -41.12 -55.01
C ALA A 27 7.45 -39.95 -55.12
N VAL A 28 6.32 -40.14 -55.80
CA VAL A 28 5.25 -39.12 -55.91
C VAL A 28 4.63 -38.86 -54.53
N PHE A 29 4.32 -39.89 -53.75
CA PHE A 29 3.78 -39.73 -52.39
C PHE A 29 4.78 -39.07 -51.44
N MET A 30 6.07 -39.44 -51.47
CA MET A 30 7.12 -38.79 -50.67
C MET A 30 7.28 -37.31 -51.03
N ARG A 31 7.25 -36.96 -52.32
CA ARG A 31 7.28 -35.56 -52.76
C ARG A 31 6.05 -34.77 -52.28
N GLY A 32 4.87 -35.38 -52.33
CA GLY A 32 3.64 -34.81 -51.80
C GLY A 32 3.70 -34.59 -50.28
N ALA A 33 4.19 -35.58 -49.52
CA ALA A 33 4.34 -35.48 -48.07
C ALA A 33 5.36 -34.41 -47.65
N LEU A 34 6.50 -34.31 -48.34
CA LEU A 34 7.50 -33.26 -48.11
C LEU A 34 6.96 -31.86 -48.42
N SER A 35 6.15 -31.72 -49.48
CA SER A 35 5.48 -30.46 -49.82
C SER A 35 4.49 -30.05 -48.72
N ASN A 36 3.66 -30.97 -48.24
CA ASN A 36 2.72 -30.68 -47.15
C ASN A 36 3.45 -30.31 -45.85
N PHE A 37 4.53 -31.02 -45.50
CA PHE A 37 5.35 -30.70 -44.33
C PHE A 37 5.99 -29.31 -44.42
N ALA A 38 6.50 -28.92 -45.61
CA ALA A 38 7.05 -27.58 -45.83
C ALA A 38 5.98 -26.48 -45.73
N GLN A 39 4.76 -26.74 -46.21
CA GLN A 39 3.62 -25.83 -46.09
C GLN A 39 3.16 -25.70 -44.64
N GLU A 40 2.97 -26.81 -43.92
CA GLU A 40 2.59 -26.83 -42.51
C GLU A 40 3.60 -26.08 -41.65
N LYS A 41 4.89 -26.37 -41.83
CA LYS A 41 5.97 -25.63 -41.14
C LYS A 41 5.94 -24.13 -41.47
N THR A 42 5.65 -23.75 -42.71
CA THR A 42 5.57 -22.34 -43.10
C THR A 42 4.38 -21.64 -42.43
N VAL A 43 3.23 -22.32 -42.35
CA VAL A 43 2.03 -21.84 -41.66
C VAL A 43 2.28 -21.69 -40.17
N ASP A 44 2.90 -22.69 -39.54
CA ASP A 44 3.25 -22.67 -38.12
C ASP A 44 4.24 -21.55 -37.79
N GLU A 45 5.31 -21.40 -38.58
CA GLU A 45 6.26 -20.30 -38.39
C GLU A 45 5.57 -18.94 -38.54
N ASN A 46 4.70 -18.76 -39.53
CA ASN A 46 3.97 -17.50 -39.69
C ASN A 46 3.05 -17.22 -38.49
N ASN A 47 2.37 -18.24 -37.97
CA ASN A 47 1.54 -18.13 -36.78
C ASN A 47 2.37 -17.76 -35.54
N LEU A 48 3.53 -18.38 -35.35
CA LEU A 48 4.39 -18.09 -34.20
C LEU A 48 4.99 -16.67 -34.23
N VAL A 49 5.30 -16.12 -35.41
CA VAL A 49 5.78 -14.73 -35.53
C VAL A 49 4.66 -13.75 -35.16
N VAL A 50 3.40 -14.04 -35.53
CA VAL A 50 2.23 -13.28 -35.09
C VAL A 50 2.08 -13.34 -33.57
N VAL A 51 2.12 -14.54 -32.99
CA VAL A 51 2.06 -14.74 -31.52
C VAL A 51 3.18 -13.98 -30.81
N SER A 52 4.39 -13.95 -31.38
CA SER A 52 5.50 -13.17 -30.83
C SER A 52 5.18 -11.68 -30.81
N ALA A 53 4.65 -11.13 -31.91
CA ALA A 53 4.23 -9.73 -31.98
C ALA A 53 3.07 -9.41 -31.01
N GLU A 54 2.07 -10.29 -30.89
CA GLU A 54 0.95 -10.14 -29.94
C GLU A 54 1.45 -10.14 -28.49
N SER A 55 2.37 -11.04 -28.13
CA SER A 55 2.98 -11.07 -26.79
C SER A 55 3.75 -9.78 -26.47
N GLY A 56 4.43 -9.21 -27.48
CA GLY A 56 5.11 -7.93 -27.33
C GLY A 56 4.11 -6.77 -27.16
N ILE A 57 3.00 -6.76 -27.91
CA ILE A 57 1.92 -5.78 -27.69
C ILE A 57 1.40 -5.88 -26.25
N GLU A 58 1.13 -7.09 -25.75
CA GLU A 58 0.68 -7.29 -24.38
C GLU A 58 1.70 -6.76 -23.36
N TYR A 59 2.98 -7.09 -23.54
CA TYR A 59 4.07 -6.60 -22.68
C TYR A 59 4.16 -5.07 -22.65
N TYR A 60 4.26 -4.41 -23.81
CA TYR A 60 4.42 -2.95 -23.86
C TYR A 60 3.16 -2.22 -23.41
N THR A 61 1.97 -2.72 -23.75
CA THR A 61 0.73 -2.13 -23.26
C THR A 61 0.59 -2.30 -21.74
N TRP A 62 1.02 -3.42 -21.17
CA TRP A 62 1.06 -3.62 -19.72
C TRP A 62 2.01 -2.63 -19.05
N GLU A 63 3.25 -2.50 -19.53
CA GLU A 63 4.23 -1.55 -18.99
C GLU A 63 3.79 -0.07 -19.12
N LEU A 64 2.99 0.27 -20.13
CA LEU A 64 2.38 1.60 -20.25
C LEU A 64 1.20 1.78 -19.29
N LYS A 65 0.42 0.71 -19.04
CA LYS A 65 -0.69 0.72 -18.08
C LYS A 65 -0.21 0.85 -16.63
N THR A 66 0.97 0.36 -16.27
CA THR A 66 1.49 0.48 -14.89
C THR A 66 1.76 1.93 -14.47
N ILE A 67 1.98 2.84 -15.43
CA ILE A 67 2.07 4.28 -15.17
C ILE A 67 0.71 4.84 -14.71
N TYR A 68 -0.37 4.18 -15.11
CA TYR A 68 -1.74 4.53 -14.77
C TYR A 68 -2.19 3.74 -13.53
N ASP A 69 -1.56 4.02 -12.40
CA ASP A 69 -2.04 3.52 -11.10
C ASP A 69 -3.20 4.38 -10.62
N LYS A 70 -4.41 3.81 -10.65
CA LYS A 70 -5.63 4.46 -10.15
C LYS A 70 -5.45 4.97 -8.72
N ASN A 71 -4.78 4.21 -7.85
CA ASN A 71 -4.59 4.57 -6.45
C ASN A 71 -3.57 5.72 -6.31
N GLU A 72 -2.55 5.78 -7.17
CA GLU A 72 -1.61 6.89 -7.19
C GLU A 72 -2.27 8.18 -7.70
N LEU A 73 -3.07 8.09 -8.76
CA LEU A 73 -3.83 9.23 -9.29
C LEU A 73 -4.87 9.76 -8.28
N GLU A 74 -5.56 8.86 -7.57
CA GLU A 74 -6.49 9.23 -6.51
C GLU A 74 -5.77 9.88 -5.32
N ARG A 75 -4.58 9.37 -4.95
CA ARG A 75 -3.73 10.00 -3.93
C ARG A 75 -3.28 11.40 -4.34
N ALA A 76 -2.82 11.58 -5.58
CA ALA A 76 -2.42 12.88 -6.11
C ALA A 76 -3.59 13.87 -6.14
N PHE A 77 -4.77 13.40 -6.54
CA PHE A 77 -6.01 14.18 -6.52
C PHE A 77 -6.38 14.64 -5.11
N ASN A 78 -6.50 13.69 -4.18
CA ASN A 78 -6.88 13.98 -2.80
C ASN A 78 -5.87 14.93 -2.13
N LYS A 79 -4.58 14.81 -2.46
CA LYS A 79 -3.52 15.71 -1.98
C LYS A 79 -3.78 17.17 -2.38
N GLU A 80 -4.05 17.43 -3.66
CA GLU A 80 -4.28 18.81 -4.14
C GLU A 80 -5.64 19.36 -3.67
N VAL A 81 -6.68 18.53 -3.58
CA VAL A 81 -7.96 18.92 -2.98
C VAL A 81 -7.78 19.31 -1.51
N ASN A 82 -7.08 18.47 -0.73
CA ASN A 82 -6.83 18.73 0.68
C ASN A 82 -5.99 20.00 0.89
N LYS A 83 -5.05 20.28 -0.02
CA LYS A 83 -4.25 21.51 -0.01
C LYS A 83 -5.12 22.76 -0.22
N ALA A 84 -6.03 22.76 -1.20
CA ALA A 84 -6.96 23.88 -1.40
C ALA A 84 -7.89 24.07 -0.19
N ILE A 85 -8.42 22.98 0.37
CA ILE A 85 -9.24 23.00 1.59
C ILE A 85 -8.45 23.59 2.77
N ALA A 86 -7.19 23.17 2.96
CA ALA A 86 -6.32 23.69 4.03
C ALA A 86 -6.06 25.19 3.90
N GLN A 87 -6.03 25.72 2.68
CA GLN A 87 -5.88 27.14 2.38
C GLN A 87 -7.18 27.94 2.50
N LYS A 88 -8.31 27.30 2.84
CA LYS A 88 -9.66 27.87 2.84
C LYS A 88 -10.09 28.40 1.46
N GLU A 89 -9.49 27.89 0.40
CA GLU A 89 -9.85 28.19 -0.97
C GLU A 89 -10.86 27.14 -1.46
N SER A 90 -11.77 27.55 -2.34
CA SER A 90 -12.63 26.58 -3.02
C SER A 90 -11.75 25.78 -3.99
N PRO A 91 -11.73 24.43 -3.93
CA PRO A 91 -10.89 23.64 -4.82
C PRO A 91 -11.22 23.93 -6.29
N ASP A 92 -10.27 24.52 -7.02
CA ASP A 92 -10.38 24.62 -8.48
C ASP A 92 -10.06 23.26 -9.09
N TYR A 93 -11.09 22.45 -9.26
CA TYR A 93 -10.99 21.13 -9.87
C TYR A 93 -10.38 21.18 -11.29
N THR A 94 -10.50 22.29 -12.01
CA THR A 94 -9.88 22.44 -13.33
C THR A 94 -8.37 22.52 -13.22
N GLU A 95 -7.86 23.32 -12.28
CA GLU A 95 -6.43 23.44 -12.01
C GLU A 95 -5.84 22.16 -11.42
N ILE A 96 -6.54 21.54 -10.47
CA ILE A 96 -6.14 20.25 -9.86
C ILE A 96 -6.01 19.18 -10.95
N ARG A 97 -7.02 19.05 -11.81
CA ARG A 97 -7.00 18.09 -12.92
C ARG A 97 -5.84 18.38 -13.88
N LYS A 98 -5.60 19.65 -14.21
CA LYS A 98 -4.48 20.06 -15.06
C LYS A 98 -3.14 19.61 -14.44
N GLY A 99 -2.96 19.79 -13.14
CA GLY A 99 -1.78 19.32 -12.41
C GLY A 99 -1.57 17.81 -12.51
N ILE A 100 -2.62 17.02 -12.30
CA ILE A 100 -2.58 15.55 -12.42
C ILE A 100 -2.24 15.12 -13.86
N VAL A 101 -2.88 15.74 -14.84
CA VAL A 101 -2.65 15.47 -16.26
C VAL A 101 -1.21 15.83 -16.65
N ASP A 102 -0.68 16.95 -16.16
CA ASP A 102 0.71 17.37 -16.41
C ASP A 102 1.72 16.40 -15.77
N GLU A 103 1.44 15.89 -14.57
CA GLU A 103 2.27 14.88 -13.91
C GLU A 103 2.25 13.55 -14.68
N PHE A 104 1.07 13.07 -15.05
CA PHE A 104 0.92 11.87 -15.88
C PHE A 104 1.65 12.03 -17.22
N ARG A 105 1.51 13.17 -17.90
CA ARG A 105 2.21 13.48 -19.15
C ARG A 105 3.74 13.38 -18.98
N LYS A 106 4.28 13.85 -17.86
CA LYS A 106 5.73 13.74 -17.54
C LYS A 106 6.14 12.28 -17.37
N LYS A 107 5.42 11.50 -16.55
CA LYS A 107 5.70 10.08 -16.32
C LYS A 107 5.61 9.27 -17.61
N LEU A 108 4.58 9.54 -18.42
CA LEU A 108 4.38 8.89 -19.70
C LEU A 108 5.54 9.16 -20.66
N LYS A 109 5.97 10.42 -20.81
CA LYS A 109 7.12 10.78 -21.67
C LYS A 109 8.42 10.10 -21.22
N ILE A 110 8.64 9.96 -19.91
CA ILE A 110 9.81 9.25 -19.36
C ILE A 110 9.75 7.78 -19.76
N LYS A 111 8.63 7.09 -19.49
CA LYS A 111 8.49 5.67 -19.79
C LYS A 111 8.57 5.37 -21.29
N MET A 112 7.95 6.20 -22.14
CA MET A 112 8.07 6.09 -23.59
C MET A 112 9.53 6.23 -24.06
N LYS A 113 10.30 7.14 -23.45
CA LYS A 113 11.73 7.32 -23.74
C LYS A 113 12.57 6.13 -23.26
N GLU A 114 12.19 5.49 -22.16
CA GLU A 114 12.83 4.26 -21.67
C GLU A 114 12.58 3.06 -22.58
N MET A 115 11.37 2.95 -23.14
CA MET A 115 10.99 1.92 -24.11
C MET A 115 11.50 2.17 -25.52
N SER A 116 11.93 3.39 -25.82
CA SER A 116 12.29 3.78 -27.18
C SER A 116 13.44 2.92 -27.73
N PRO A 117 13.34 2.44 -28.99
CA PRO A 117 14.29 1.50 -29.60
C PRO A 117 15.74 1.97 -29.68
N ASN A 118 16.01 3.26 -29.43
CA ASN A 118 17.34 3.87 -29.51
C ASN A 118 18.19 3.71 -28.23
N LYS A 119 17.66 3.11 -27.14
CA LYS A 119 18.45 2.76 -25.95
C LYS A 119 18.82 1.27 -25.97
N THR A 120 20.08 1.00 -26.30
CA THR A 120 20.70 -0.29 -26.64
C THR A 120 20.69 -1.40 -25.57
N ASN A 121 20.02 -1.22 -24.43
CA ASN A 121 20.08 -2.16 -23.29
C ASN A 121 18.76 -2.87 -22.96
N SER A 122 17.66 -2.62 -23.69
CA SER A 122 16.35 -3.24 -23.39
C SER A 122 16.25 -4.73 -23.77
N SER A 123 17.25 -5.31 -24.44
CA SER A 123 17.25 -6.74 -24.82
C SER A 123 17.61 -7.70 -23.67
N VAL A 124 17.90 -7.18 -22.47
CA VAL A 124 18.34 -8.01 -21.33
C VAL A 124 17.15 -8.46 -20.49
N LEU A 125 16.12 -7.63 -20.28
CA LEU A 125 14.96 -8.02 -19.45
C LEU A 125 13.94 -8.92 -20.17
N SER A 126 13.76 -8.80 -21.49
CA SER A 126 12.80 -9.64 -22.23
C SER A 126 13.27 -11.10 -22.40
N LYS A 127 14.57 -11.36 -22.25
CA LYS A 127 15.15 -12.71 -22.39
C LYS A 127 14.77 -13.66 -21.24
N GLU A 128 14.49 -13.14 -20.05
CA GLU A 128 14.23 -14.02 -18.88
C GLU A 128 12.79 -14.53 -18.82
N MET A 129 11.78 -13.77 -19.26
CA MET A 129 10.38 -14.23 -19.24
C MET A 129 9.95 -15.00 -20.49
N PHE A 130 10.53 -14.72 -21.67
CA PHE A 130 10.08 -15.30 -22.93
C PHE A 130 11.25 -15.85 -23.75
N ASN A 131 11.97 -16.84 -23.21
CA ASN A 131 13.09 -17.53 -23.87
C ASN A 131 12.77 -18.15 -25.26
N ARG A 132 11.53 -18.07 -25.75
CA ARG A 132 11.07 -18.62 -27.05
C ARG A 132 10.55 -17.58 -28.05
N TYR A 133 10.32 -16.32 -27.64
CA TYR A 133 9.70 -15.30 -28.49
C TYR A 133 10.49 -13.99 -28.40
N ASN A 134 10.96 -13.48 -29.53
CA ASN A 134 11.59 -12.17 -29.58
C ASN A 134 10.57 -11.16 -30.10
N HIS A 135 10.41 -10.06 -29.37
CA HIS A 135 9.63 -8.92 -29.84
C HIS A 135 10.43 -7.64 -29.63
N LYS A 136 10.17 -6.64 -30.48
CA LYS A 136 10.83 -5.35 -30.44
C LYS A 136 9.83 -4.24 -30.73
N LEU A 137 9.75 -3.25 -29.86
CA LEU A 137 9.04 -2.01 -30.15
C LEU A 137 9.81 -1.21 -31.22
N ILE A 138 9.20 -1.00 -32.39
CA ILE A 138 9.83 -0.29 -33.52
C ILE A 138 9.32 1.14 -33.69
N TYR A 139 8.09 1.40 -33.25
CA TYR A 139 7.47 2.73 -33.29
C TYR A 139 6.63 2.92 -32.03
N LEU A 140 6.67 4.14 -31.48
CA LEU A 140 5.87 4.56 -30.36
C LEU A 140 5.67 6.08 -30.42
N ASP A 141 4.42 6.51 -30.44
CA ASP A 141 4.03 7.91 -30.47
C ASP A 141 2.84 8.15 -29.53
N CYS A 142 2.69 9.38 -29.05
CA CYS A 142 1.61 9.78 -28.16
C CYS A 142 0.95 11.05 -28.71
N ILE A 143 -0.30 10.88 -29.12
CA ILE A 143 -1.17 11.95 -29.57
C ILE A 143 -1.98 12.40 -28.36
N GLU A 144 -1.85 13.67 -28.02
CA GLU A 144 -2.66 14.29 -26.98
C GLU A 144 -3.79 15.08 -27.63
N ASP A 145 -5.03 14.66 -27.36
CA ASP A 145 -6.23 15.36 -27.77
C ASP A 145 -6.82 16.12 -26.57
N THR A 146 -6.82 17.44 -26.71
CA THR A 146 -7.40 18.40 -25.75
C THR A 146 -8.73 18.96 -26.25
N SER A 147 -9.32 18.35 -27.29
CA SER A 147 -10.61 18.78 -27.82
C SER A 147 -11.75 18.39 -26.87
N GLY A 148 -12.48 19.40 -26.39
CA GLY A 148 -13.57 19.23 -25.43
C GLY A 148 -13.12 19.33 -23.96
N ASN A 149 -14.00 18.90 -23.04
CA ASN A 149 -13.74 18.95 -21.60
C ASN A 149 -12.88 17.78 -21.10
N ALA A 150 -12.45 16.84 -21.96
CA ALA A 150 -11.64 15.67 -21.62
C ALA A 150 -10.19 15.84 -22.09
N ASN A 151 -9.22 15.23 -21.40
CA ASN A 151 -7.85 15.10 -21.93
C ASN A 151 -7.68 13.62 -22.30
N LEU A 152 -7.45 13.36 -23.58
CA LEU A 152 -7.28 12.01 -24.10
C LEU A 152 -5.84 11.85 -24.60
N PHE A 153 -5.13 10.87 -24.03
CA PHE A 153 -3.80 10.48 -24.52
C PHE A 153 -3.93 9.18 -25.30
N THR A 154 -3.71 9.23 -26.61
CA THR A 154 -3.72 8.05 -27.47
C THR A 154 -2.29 7.70 -27.86
N ILE A 155 -1.82 6.56 -27.37
CA ILE A 155 -0.53 5.99 -27.70
C ILE A 155 -0.70 5.04 -28.88
N ASN A 156 0.02 5.32 -29.96
CA ASN A 156 0.15 4.43 -31.11
C ASN A 156 1.53 3.78 -31.05
N GLY A 157 1.58 2.46 -31.19
CA GLY A 157 2.85 1.77 -31.26
C GLY A 157 2.82 0.61 -32.26
N THR A 158 4.01 0.22 -32.71
CA THR A 158 4.18 -0.94 -33.59
C THR A 158 5.23 -1.86 -33.00
N VAL A 159 4.88 -3.14 -32.89
CA VAL A 159 5.73 -4.20 -32.36
C VAL A 159 6.11 -5.15 -33.49
N GLU A 160 7.41 -5.35 -33.67
CA GLU A 160 7.99 -6.38 -34.54
C GLU A 160 8.16 -7.67 -33.74
N GLY A 161 7.42 -8.72 -34.10
CA GLY A 161 7.66 -10.08 -33.64
C GLY A 161 8.68 -10.78 -34.53
N GLU A 162 9.62 -11.48 -33.91
CA GLU A 162 10.67 -12.27 -34.57
C GLU A 162 10.78 -13.66 -33.91
N LEU A 163 10.91 -14.69 -34.74
CA LEU A 163 11.27 -16.02 -34.26
C LEU A 163 12.80 -16.10 -34.06
N PRO A 164 13.29 -16.67 -32.95
CA PRO A 164 14.71 -16.94 -32.77
C PRO A 164 15.19 -17.98 -33.79
N SER A 165 15.63 -17.49 -34.96
CA SER A 165 16.44 -18.16 -35.99
C SER A 165 16.16 -19.66 -36.21
N SER A 166 15.32 -19.98 -37.21
CA SER A 166 15.56 -21.21 -37.96
C SER A 166 16.85 -20.99 -38.78
N ALA A 167 17.80 -21.88 -38.64
CA ALA A 167 19.22 -21.56 -38.73
C ALA A 167 19.78 -21.06 -40.08
N ASN A 168 19.03 -20.82 -41.17
CA ASN A 168 19.67 -20.38 -42.42
C ASN A 168 18.87 -19.74 -43.58
N THR A 169 17.58 -19.45 -43.54
CA THR A 169 16.96 -18.74 -44.69
C THR A 169 15.77 -17.87 -44.27
N ASP A 170 15.93 -16.56 -44.47
CA ASP A 170 14.96 -15.48 -44.32
C ASP A 170 14.42 -15.20 -42.92
N ARG A 171 14.86 -14.07 -42.35
CA ARG A 171 14.31 -13.50 -41.10
C ARG A 171 12.82 -13.20 -41.30
N LYS A 172 11.95 -14.08 -40.79
CA LYS A 172 10.51 -13.85 -40.78
C LYS A 172 10.14 -12.90 -39.64
N VAL A 173 9.65 -11.73 -40.00
CA VAL A 173 9.15 -10.71 -39.07
C VAL A 173 7.69 -10.40 -39.35
N LYS A 174 6.94 -10.07 -38.30
CA LYS A 174 5.58 -9.55 -38.41
C LYS A 174 5.48 -8.30 -37.56
N ASN A 175 5.00 -7.22 -38.17
CA ASN A 175 4.67 -6.00 -37.47
C ASN A 175 3.18 -6.00 -37.15
N LEU A 176 2.85 -5.71 -35.89
CA LEU A 176 1.49 -5.46 -35.44
C LEU A 176 1.42 -4.10 -34.76
N ASP A 177 0.38 -3.36 -35.10
CA ASP A 177 0.09 -2.05 -34.50
C ASP A 177 -0.81 -2.21 -33.29
N PHE A 178 -0.62 -1.35 -32.29
CA PHE A 178 -1.51 -1.23 -31.15
C PHE A 178 -1.86 0.22 -30.87
N VAL A 179 -3.06 0.41 -30.32
CA VAL A 179 -3.57 1.71 -29.88
C VAL A 179 -4.02 1.58 -28.42
N LEU A 180 -3.45 2.40 -27.55
CA LEU A 180 -3.78 2.46 -26.12
C LEU A 180 -4.23 3.88 -25.78
N SER A 181 -5.41 4.04 -25.20
CA SER A 181 -5.95 5.36 -24.88
C SER A 181 -6.18 5.53 -23.37
N PHE A 182 -5.67 6.64 -22.81
CA PHE A 182 -5.91 7.08 -21.44
C PHE A 182 -6.84 8.28 -21.45
N ASN A 183 -8.02 8.11 -20.85
CA ASN A 183 -9.03 9.17 -20.80
C ASN A 183 -9.11 9.78 -19.40
N PHE A 184 -8.85 11.08 -19.32
CA PHE A 184 -9.07 11.90 -18.13
C PHE A 184 -10.36 12.71 -18.33
N PRO A 185 -11.53 12.21 -17.87
CA PRO A 185 -12.79 12.93 -17.99
C PRO A 185 -12.76 14.23 -17.17
N PRO A 186 -13.65 15.19 -17.47
CA PRO A 186 -13.86 16.32 -16.59
C PRO A 186 -14.32 15.86 -15.20
N LEU A 187 -13.85 16.57 -14.17
CA LEU A 187 -14.32 16.36 -12.80
C LEU A 187 -15.71 17.00 -12.68
N SER A 188 -16.72 16.19 -12.37
CA SER A 188 -18.07 16.69 -12.11
C SER A 188 -18.20 17.13 -10.65
N SER A 189 -18.70 18.35 -10.43
CA SER A 189 -19.13 18.81 -9.11
C SER A 189 -20.21 17.87 -8.52
N PRO A 190 -20.30 17.69 -7.20
CA PRO A 190 -21.25 16.79 -6.52
C PRO A 190 -22.73 16.96 -6.91
N ASN A 191 -23.11 18.11 -7.45
CA ASN A 191 -24.51 18.44 -7.76
C ASN A 191 -24.99 18.06 -9.17
N GLY A 192 -24.21 17.28 -9.94
CA GLY A 192 -24.72 16.51 -11.08
C GLY A 192 -25.10 17.31 -12.33
N ASN A 193 -24.36 17.06 -13.40
CA ASN A 193 -24.84 16.86 -14.78
C ASN A 193 -23.59 16.48 -15.59
N SER A 194 -23.29 15.18 -15.66
CA SER A 194 -22.20 14.69 -16.48
C SER A 194 -22.63 14.75 -17.95
N PRO A 195 -21.89 15.42 -18.85
CA PRO A 195 -22.20 15.38 -20.26
C PRO A 195 -21.97 13.96 -20.78
N ASP A 196 -23.00 13.37 -21.36
CA ASP A 196 -23.01 12.02 -21.91
C ASP A 196 -22.22 11.99 -23.23
N THR A 197 -20.90 11.89 -23.14
CA THR A 197 -20.05 11.67 -24.31
C THR A 197 -19.59 10.22 -24.33
N ARG A 198 -20.29 9.40 -25.13
CA ARG A 198 -19.83 8.05 -25.50
C ARG A 198 -18.41 8.14 -26.07
N PRO A 199 -17.44 7.40 -25.53
CA PRO A 199 -16.09 7.42 -26.07
C PRO A 199 -15.99 6.56 -27.35
N PRO A 200 -15.02 6.86 -28.24
CA PRO A 200 -14.79 6.08 -29.47
C PRO A 200 -14.34 4.64 -29.16
N SER A 201 -14.64 3.70 -30.05
CA SER A 201 -14.36 2.26 -29.85
C SER A 201 -12.84 1.96 -29.83
N GLY A 202 -12.29 1.62 -28.65
CA GLY A 202 -10.92 1.17 -28.43
C GLY A 202 -10.69 0.65 -27.00
N ASN A 203 -9.52 0.07 -26.72
CA ASN A 203 -9.11 -0.32 -25.35
C ASN A 203 -8.85 0.95 -24.51
N ILE A 204 -9.93 1.52 -23.99
CA ILE A 204 -9.90 2.74 -23.18
C ILE A 204 -9.64 2.38 -21.73
N VAL A 205 -8.58 2.95 -21.18
CA VAL A 205 -8.39 3.03 -19.74
C VAL A 205 -8.96 4.38 -19.31
N SER A 206 -10.18 4.35 -18.77
CA SER A 206 -10.88 5.55 -18.30
C SER A 206 -10.62 5.79 -16.82
N MET A 207 -10.40 7.04 -16.43
CA MET A 207 -10.42 7.43 -15.02
C MET A 207 -11.79 7.10 -14.44
N PRO A 208 -11.87 6.49 -13.24
CA PRO A 208 -13.13 6.46 -12.52
C PRO A 208 -13.63 7.90 -12.38
N THR A 209 -14.93 8.12 -12.54
CA THR A 209 -15.57 9.33 -12.02
C THR A 209 -15.17 9.45 -10.55
N LEU A 210 -14.35 10.45 -10.24
CA LEU A 210 -13.93 10.78 -8.88
C LEU A 210 -15.15 11.29 -8.12
N LYS A 211 -15.92 10.34 -7.56
CA LYS A 211 -16.86 10.64 -6.49
C LYS A 211 -16.04 10.99 -5.25
N ASN A 212 -16.60 11.82 -4.36
CA ASN A 212 -16.04 12.03 -3.01
C ASN A 212 -15.51 10.72 -2.46
N PRO A 213 -14.38 10.72 -1.72
CA PRO A 213 -13.78 9.50 -1.19
C PRO A 213 -14.88 8.66 -0.56
N GLU A 214 -15.19 7.54 -1.22
CA GLU A 214 -16.07 6.57 -0.61
C GLU A 214 -15.32 6.12 0.64
N LYS A 215 -15.99 6.23 1.79
CA LYS A 215 -15.54 5.67 3.06
C LYS A 215 -14.85 4.34 2.74
N PRO A 216 -13.58 4.12 3.15
CA PRO A 216 -12.76 3.01 2.67
C PRO A 216 -13.63 1.77 2.58
N ALA A 217 -13.75 1.23 1.37
CA ALA A 217 -14.69 0.17 1.08
C ALA A 217 -14.58 -0.84 2.21
N SER A 218 -15.69 -1.08 2.92
CA SER A 218 -15.72 -2.12 3.94
C SER A 218 -15.06 -3.34 3.31
N PRO A 219 -14.09 -3.97 4.00
CA PRO A 219 -13.20 -4.98 3.43
C PRO A 219 -14.02 -5.87 2.51
N VAL A 220 -13.59 -5.97 1.24
CA VAL A 220 -14.30 -6.67 0.16
C VAL A 220 -14.93 -7.89 0.77
N ALA A 221 -16.27 -7.92 0.83
CA ALA A 221 -16.99 -8.95 1.55
C ALA A 221 -16.43 -10.29 1.10
N VAL A 222 -15.75 -10.98 2.01
CA VAL A 222 -14.91 -12.14 1.68
C VAL A 222 -15.72 -13.05 0.79
N VAL A 223 -15.18 -13.34 -0.40
CA VAL A 223 -15.91 -14.11 -1.41
C VAL A 223 -16.31 -15.41 -0.71
N LYS A 224 -17.63 -15.58 -0.50
CA LYS A 224 -18.14 -16.81 0.10
C LYS A 224 -17.81 -17.95 -0.85
N MET A 225 -16.68 -18.62 -0.63
CA MET A 225 -16.40 -19.86 -1.32
C MET A 225 -17.52 -20.82 -0.99
N GLY A 226 -18.29 -21.21 -2.01
CA GLY A 226 -19.21 -22.33 -1.90
C GLY A 226 -18.41 -23.57 -1.51
N ARG A 227 -18.97 -24.41 -0.63
CA ARG A 227 -18.36 -25.67 -0.22
C ARG A 227 -18.17 -26.56 -1.47
N PRO A 228 -16.93 -26.88 -1.90
CA PRO A 228 -16.71 -27.79 -3.02
C PRO A 228 -17.32 -29.16 -2.76
N THR A 229 -17.70 -29.92 -3.79
CA THR A 229 -18.29 -31.26 -3.62
C THR A 229 -17.25 -32.36 -3.41
N SER A 230 -16.08 -32.22 -4.00
CA SER A 230 -14.92 -33.13 -3.91
C SER A 230 -14.35 -33.18 -2.50
N ILE A 231 -14.05 -34.38 -2.00
CA ILE A 231 -13.33 -34.58 -0.73
C ILE A 231 -11.84 -34.39 -0.96
N CYS A 232 -11.14 -33.70 -0.05
CA CYS A 232 -9.70 -33.48 -0.16
C CYS A 232 -8.92 -34.79 -0.09
N LYS A 233 -8.00 -34.99 -1.04
CA LYS A 233 -7.04 -36.09 -1.03
C LYS A 233 -5.72 -35.57 -0.49
N THR A 234 -5.28 -36.14 0.63
CA THR A 234 -4.00 -35.82 1.24
C THR A 234 -2.97 -36.88 0.87
N THR A 235 -1.75 -36.46 0.54
CA THR A 235 -0.60 -37.36 0.40
C THR A 235 0.53 -36.81 1.25
N ASN A 236 0.98 -37.57 2.26
CA ASN A 236 1.98 -37.11 3.23
C ASN A 236 1.64 -35.75 3.88
N ASN A 237 0.36 -35.54 4.23
CA ASN A 237 -0.16 -34.28 4.78
C ASN A 237 -0.05 -33.07 3.82
N ILE A 238 0.06 -33.30 2.52
CA ILE A 238 0.08 -32.25 1.50
C ILE A 238 -1.22 -32.29 0.69
N ILE A 239 -1.82 -31.11 0.48
CA ILE A 239 -2.93 -30.86 -0.46
C ILE A 239 -2.39 -29.87 -1.52
N VAL A 240 -2.29 -30.30 -2.78
CA VAL A 240 -1.80 -29.46 -3.88
C VAL A 240 -2.75 -29.52 -5.06
N ASN A 241 -2.98 -28.38 -5.73
CA ASN A 241 -3.77 -28.27 -6.97
C ASN A 241 -5.17 -28.90 -6.85
N GLN A 242 -5.83 -28.70 -5.71
CA GLN A 242 -7.15 -29.26 -5.45
C GLN A 242 -8.18 -28.18 -5.10
N GLN A 243 -9.38 -28.33 -5.62
CA GLN A 243 -10.58 -27.66 -5.10
C GLN A 243 -11.38 -28.73 -4.34
N CYS A 244 -11.47 -28.63 -3.02
CA CYS A 244 -12.00 -29.72 -2.21
C CYS A 244 -12.54 -29.27 -0.85
N ASN A 245 -13.28 -30.16 -0.19
CA ASN A 245 -13.72 -30.01 1.19
C ASN A 245 -13.21 -31.15 2.08
N THR A 246 -13.05 -30.86 3.35
CA THR A 246 -12.85 -31.87 4.42
C THR A 246 -13.68 -31.48 5.64
N SER A 247 -14.07 -32.46 6.45
CA SER A 247 -14.76 -32.18 7.71
C SER A 247 -13.83 -31.44 8.68
N GLY A 248 -12.59 -31.87 8.82
CA GLY A 248 -11.59 -31.25 9.69
C GLY A 248 -10.20 -31.71 9.31
N ILE A 249 -9.20 -31.09 9.92
CA ILE A 249 -7.79 -31.48 9.76
C ILE A 249 -7.17 -31.53 11.15
N ASN A 250 -6.55 -32.67 11.50
CA ASN A 250 -5.85 -32.86 12.76
C ASN A 250 -4.59 -33.70 12.52
N ALA A 251 -3.43 -33.05 12.42
CA ALA A 251 -2.16 -33.72 12.13
C ALA A 251 -0.96 -33.00 12.76
N SER A 252 0.23 -33.59 12.64
CA SER A 252 1.49 -33.01 13.11
C SER A 252 1.99 -31.82 12.31
N GLY A 253 1.38 -31.53 11.17
CA GLY A 253 1.75 -30.48 10.24
C GLY A 253 1.00 -30.71 8.94
N HIS A 254 0.80 -29.64 8.17
CA HIS A 254 0.12 -29.72 6.89
C HIS A 254 0.63 -28.67 5.92
N THR A 255 0.67 -29.02 4.64
CA THR A 255 0.99 -28.08 3.57
C THR A 255 -0.19 -28.02 2.60
N ILE A 256 -0.72 -26.83 2.35
CA ILE A 256 -1.78 -26.58 1.37
C ILE A 256 -1.24 -25.58 0.36
N GLU A 257 -1.10 -26.00 -0.90
CA GLU A 257 -0.50 -25.18 -1.96
C GLU A 257 -1.40 -25.13 -3.18
N MET A 258 -1.57 -23.94 -3.77
CA MET A 258 -2.30 -23.76 -5.05
C MET A 258 -3.67 -24.43 -5.04
N SER A 259 -4.38 -24.36 -3.91
CA SER A 259 -5.60 -25.13 -3.67
C SER A 259 -6.72 -24.24 -3.12
N SER A 260 -7.96 -24.65 -3.38
CA SER A 260 -9.17 -24.08 -2.80
C SER A 260 -9.77 -25.08 -1.82
N VAL A 261 -9.60 -24.84 -0.51
CA VAL A 261 -9.94 -25.82 0.53
C VAL A 261 -11.02 -25.27 1.48
N PHE A 262 -12.10 -26.02 1.63
CA PHE A 262 -13.12 -25.78 2.65
C PHE A 262 -12.97 -26.78 3.81
N VAL A 263 -12.75 -26.29 5.02
CA VAL A 263 -12.69 -27.08 6.25
C VAL A 263 -13.96 -26.84 7.06
N GLY A 264 -14.82 -27.85 7.15
CA GLY A 264 -16.14 -27.74 7.77
C GLY A 264 -16.14 -27.53 9.29
N GLU A 265 -15.06 -27.94 9.96
CA GLU A 265 -14.85 -27.87 11.40
C GLU A 265 -13.56 -27.08 11.69
N THR A 266 -12.60 -27.68 12.39
CA THR A 266 -11.33 -27.06 12.78
C THR A 266 -10.15 -27.59 11.96
N LEU A 267 -9.11 -26.76 11.85
CA LEU A 267 -7.78 -27.16 11.40
C LEU A 267 -6.84 -27.04 12.60
N ASN A 268 -6.58 -28.17 13.26
CA ASN A 268 -5.67 -28.24 14.40
C ASN A 268 -4.37 -28.89 13.96
N SER A 269 -3.24 -28.38 14.42
CA SER A 269 -1.94 -29.00 14.14
C SER A 269 -0.98 -28.81 15.29
N TRP A 270 -0.26 -29.86 15.69
CA TRP A 270 0.79 -29.73 16.71
C TRP A 270 2.19 -29.43 16.14
N GLY A 271 2.29 -29.19 14.84
CA GLY A 271 3.48 -28.65 14.19
C GLY A 271 3.13 -27.58 13.15
N VAL A 272 3.99 -27.42 12.15
CA VAL A 272 3.93 -26.30 11.20
C VAL A 272 2.82 -26.50 10.17
N VAL A 273 1.99 -25.49 9.98
CA VAL A 273 1.05 -25.42 8.86
C VAL A 273 1.52 -24.37 7.86
N THR A 274 1.71 -24.81 6.62
CA THR A 274 2.18 -23.99 5.50
C THR A 274 1.08 -23.82 4.47
N LEU A 275 0.66 -22.58 4.22
CA LEU A 275 -0.37 -22.23 3.24
C LEU A 275 0.27 -21.36 2.14
N LYS A 276 0.23 -21.79 0.88
CA LYS A 276 0.85 -21.05 -0.24
C LYS A 276 -0.09 -20.91 -1.42
N ASN A 277 -0.29 -19.67 -1.88
CA ASN A 277 -1.08 -19.37 -3.08
C ASN A 277 -2.44 -20.09 -3.08
N ALA A 278 -3.09 -20.15 -1.91
CA ALA A 278 -4.29 -20.93 -1.69
C ALA A 278 -5.47 -20.04 -1.32
N ILE A 279 -6.69 -20.56 -1.46
CA ILE A 279 -7.91 -19.93 -0.95
C ILE A 279 -8.52 -20.91 0.05
N ILE A 280 -8.60 -20.52 1.31
CA ILE A 280 -8.94 -21.45 2.40
C ILE A 280 -10.07 -20.86 3.24
N ASN A 281 -11.11 -21.65 3.47
CA ASN A 281 -12.22 -21.30 4.35
C ASN A 281 -12.33 -22.34 5.47
N ILE A 282 -12.12 -21.92 6.71
CA ILE A 282 -12.24 -22.75 7.91
C ILE A 282 -13.43 -22.26 8.72
N ARG A 283 -14.43 -23.11 8.93
CA ARG A 283 -15.66 -22.69 9.59
C ARG A 283 -15.47 -22.38 11.08
N LYS A 284 -14.58 -23.10 11.77
CA LYS A 284 -14.29 -22.92 13.19
C LYS A 284 -12.86 -22.41 13.39
N ASN A 285 -12.08 -23.03 14.27
CA ASN A 285 -10.76 -22.55 14.69
C ASN A 285 -9.64 -23.12 13.81
N PHE A 286 -8.58 -22.33 13.68
CA PHE A 286 -7.30 -22.69 13.07
C PHE A 286 -6.22 -22.64 14.15
N THR A 287 -5.82 -23.79 14.69
CA THR A 287 -4.88 -23.87 15.83
C THR A 287 -3.62 -24.69 15.55
N PRO A 288 -2.71 -24.21 14.68
CA PRO A 288 -1.42 -24.85 14.47
C PRO A 288 -0.40 -24.47 15.55
N ALA A 289 0.70 -25.22 15.68
CA ALA A 289 1.82 -24.82 16.51
C ALA A 289 2.50 -23.56 15.94
N LYS A 290 2.77 -23.56 14.64
CA LYS A 290 3.41 -22.47 13.89
C LYS A 290 2.71 -22.25 12.56
N ILE A 291 2.58 -20.99 12.14
CA ILE A 291 1.92 -20.57 10.89
C ILE A 291 2.94 -20.01 9.90
N GLU A 292 2.88 -20.50 8.66
CA GLU A 292 3.56 -19.92 7.51
C GLU A 292 2.55 -19.73 6.37
N ILE A 293 2.23 -18.47 6.03
CA ILE A 293 1.24 -18.12 5.01
C ILE A 293 1.89 -17.23 3.95
N LEU A 294 1.75 -17.59 2.68
CA LEU A 294 2.27 -16.83 1.54
C LEU A 294 1.21 -16.76 0.43
N GLY A 295 0.89 -15.57 -0.06
CA GLY A 295 0.03 -15.43 -1.24
C GLY A 295 -1.39 -15.98 -1.06
N THR A 296 -1.90 -16.08 0.17
CA THR A 296 -3.10 -16.89 0.48
C THR A 296 -4.26 -16.01 0.93
N GLU A 297 -5.47 -16.35 0.49
CA GLU A 297 -6.72 -15.81 1.04
C GLU A 297 -7.26 -16.79 2.08
N LEU A 298 -7.41 -16.34 3.32
CA LEU A 298 -7.77 -17.17 4.47
C LEU A 298 -8.97 -16.56 5.20
N LEU A 299 -10.11 -17.26 5.14
CA LEU A 299 -11.31 -16.94 5.90
C LEU A 299 -11.49 -17.93 7.05
N ILE A 300 -11.60 -17.41 8.27
CA ILE A 300 -11.75 -18.22 9.48
C ILE A 300 -12.96 -17.72 10.27
N GLY A 301 -13.93 -18.61 10.48
CA GLY A 301 -15.14 -18.28 11.25
C GLY A 301 -14.90 -18.20 12.76
N GLY A 302 -13.86 -18.87 13.27
CA GLY A 302 -13.46 -18.87 14.67
C GLY A 302 -12.15 -18.13 14.94
N GLU A 303 -11.30 -18.73 15.78
CA GLU A 303 -10.03 -18.17 16.22
C GLU A 303 -8.84 -18.68 15.39
N ILE A 304 -7.89 -17.80 15.09
CA ILE A 304 -6.51 -18.19 14.74
C ILE A 304 -5.71 -18.28 16.04
N GLY A 305 -5.25 -19.48 16.39
CA GLY A 305 -4.43 -19.74 17.57
C GLY A 305 -3.07 -20.35 17.21
N ALA A 306 -1.95 -19.75 17.62
CA ALA A 306 -0.63 -20.36 17.43
C ALA A 306 0.26 -20.18 18.65
N TYR A 307 0.88 -21.28 19.10
CA TYR A 307 1.59 -21.30 20.38
C TYR A 307 3.12 -21.37 20.25
N GLN A 308 3.66 -21.44 19.03
CA GLN A 308 5.08 -21.34 18.74
C GLN A 308 5.38 -20.08 17.91
N SER A 309 6.55 -19.49 18.16
CA SER A 309 7.05 -18.24 17.56
C SER A 309 8.26 -18.51 16.67
N PRO A 310 8.52 -17.72 15.62
CA PRO A 310 7.64 -16.71 15.02
C PRO A 310 6.71 -17.30 13.95
N SER A 311 5.56 -16.66 13.73
CA SER A 311 4.67 -16.93 12.58
C SER A 311 4.86 -15.85 11.51
N ASN A 312 4.87 -16.25 10.24
CA ASN A 312 5.08 -15.34 9.11
C ASN A 312 3.89 -15.38 8.15
N VAL A 313 3.39 -14.21 7.80
CA VAL A 313 2.27 -14.01 6.87
C VAL A 313 2.70 -12.96 5.84
N ILE A 314 2.71 -13.36 4.57
CA ILE A 314 3.26 -12.55 3.49
C ILE A 314 2.26 -12.50 2.32
N LYS A 315 1.98 -11.32 1.77
CA LYS A 315 1.17 -11.14 0.55
C LYS A 315 -0.20 -11.83 0.63
N SER A 316 -0.87 -11.73 1.77
CA SER A 316 -2.06 -12.54 2.08
C SER A 316 -3.25 -11.67 2.48
N ILE A 317 -4.45 -12.23 2.37
CA ILE A 317 -5.69 -11.60 2.82
C ILE A 317 -6.28 -12.51 3.88
N ILE A 318 -6.42 -12.02 5.11
CA ILE A 318 -6.88 -12.81 6.25
C ILE A 318 -8.08 -12.13 6.90
N SER A 319 -9.15 -12.89 7.09
CA SER A 319 -10.30 -12.48 7.89
C SER A 319 -10.59 -13.54 8.95
N THR A 320 -10.60 -13.14 10.22
CA THR A 320 -10.86 -14.05 11.34
C THR A 320 -11.76 -13.40 12.39
N ASN A 321 -12.46 -14.22 13.19
CA ASN A 321 -13.23 -13.69 14.32
C ASN A 321 -12.29 -13.20 15.43
N SER A 322 -11.27 -13.98 15.80
CA SER A 322 -10.24 -13.61 16.76
C SER A 322 -8.85 -14.07 16.29
N TYR A 323 -7.82 -13.39 16.78
CA TYR A 323 -6.42 -13.74 16.53
C TYR A 323 -5.68 -13.79 17.86
N ASN A 324 -5.14 -14.96 18.25
CA ASN A 324 -4.59 -15.19 19.58
C ASN A 324 -3.35 -16.10 19.53
N THR A 325 -2.17 -15.51 19.48
CA THR A 325 -0.91 -16.25 19.44
C THR A 325 -0.06 -15.97 20.67
N SER A 326 0.76 -16.92 21.11
CA SER A 326 1.71 -16.66 22.21
C SER A 326 3.02 -16.03 21.72
N GLY A 327 3.29 -16.13 20.41
CA GLY A 327 4.54 -15.71 19.77
C GLY A 327 4.45 -14.38 19.03
N GLN A 328 5.62 -13.94 18.55
CA GLN A 328 5.74 -12.84 17.59
C GLN A 328 5.13 -13.25 16.25
N VAL A 329 4.36 -12.34 15.64
CA VAL A 329 3.80 -12.52 14.30
C VAL A 329 4.27 -11.41 13.38
N ASN A 330 4.71 -11.79 12.18
CA ASN A 330 5.16 -10.86 11.17
C ASN A 330 4.20 -10.89 9.98
N PHE A 331 3.62 -9.73 9.68
CA PHE A 331 2.78 -9.48 8.52
C PHE A 331 3.52 -8.58 7.55
N THR A 332 3.60 -8.97 6.28
CA THR A 332 4.25 -8.20 5.22
C THR A 332 3.36 -8.18 3.99
N GLU A 333 3.03 -7.00 3.48
CA GLU A 333 2.12 -6.84 2.33
C GLU A 333 0.79 -7.59 2.55
N THR A 334 0.23 -7.54 3.76
CA THR A 334 -0.92 -8.37 4.15
C THR A 334 -2.12 -7.50 4.55
N ASP A 335 -3.31 -7.92 4.14
CA ASP A 335 -4.57 -7.36 4.63
C ASP A 335 -5.12 -8.27 5.73
N LEU A 336 -5.23 -7.75 6.95
CA LEU A 336 -5.76 -8.49 8.11
C LEU A 336 -7.00 -7.80 8.66
N THR A 337 -8.10 -8.55 8.75
CA THR A 337 -9.31 -8.15 9.47
C THR A 337 -9.57 -9.08 10.65
N VAL A 338 -9.71 -8.50 11.85
CA VAL A 338 -10.06 -9.20 13.08
C VAL A 338 -11.33 -8.59 13.67
N VAL A 339 -12.41 -9.39 13.71
CA VAL A 339 -13.74 -8.91 14.13
C VAL A 339 -13.82 -8.62 15.64
N THR A 340 -13.07 -9.37 16.45
CA THR A 340 -13.03 -9.17 17.90
C THR A 340 -11.62 -8.76 18.33
N ASN A 341 -10.90 -9.60 19.05
CA ASN A 341 -9.63 -9.22 19.66
C ASN A 341 -8.43 -9.81 18.92
N TYR A 342 -7.37 -9.02 18.88
CA TYR A 342 -6.03 -9.45 18.52
C TYR A 342 -5.17 -9.55 19.79
N SER A 343 -4.54 -10.71 19.99
CA SER A 343 -3.58 -10.99 21.07
C SER A 343 -2.39 -11.73 20.48
N SER A 344 -1.17 -11.30 20.80
CA SER A 344 0.06 -11.95 20.36
C SER A 344 1.16 -11.85 21.42
N GLY A 345 2.28 -12.55 21.24
CA GLY A 345 3.51 -12.28 21.98
C GLY A 345 4.38 -11.20 21.32
N GLY A 346 3.81 -10.39 20.43
CA GLY A 346 4.48 -9.38 19.61
C GLY A 346 3.93 -9.34 18.19
N VAL A 347 3.94 -8.17 17.55
CA VAL A 347 3.47 -8.02 16.17
C VAL A 347 4.32 -7.05 15.37
N SER A 348 4.53 -7.39 14.10
CA SER A 348 5.21 -6.56 13.12
C SER A 348 4.34 -6.46 11.87
N PHE A 349 3.92 -5.24 11.53
CA PHE A 349 3.16 -4.93 10.32
C PHE A 349 4.08 -4.14 9.38
N LYS A 350 4.29 -4.66 8.17
CA LYS A 350 5.09 -4.02 7.12
C LYS A 350 4.28 -3.91 5.84
N ASP A 351 4.13 -2.71 5.31
CA ASP A 351 3.39 -2.44 4.07
C ASP A 351 2.00 -3.12 4.06
N SER A 352 1.32 -3.14 5.20
CA SER A 352 0.13 -3.95 5.46
C SER A 352 -1.08 -3.09 5.81
N THR A 353 -2.29 -3.61 5.58
CA THR A 353 -3.55 -2.99 6.01
C THR A 353 -4.19 -3.82 7.11
N ILE A 354 -4.36 -3.25 8.29
CA ILE A 354 -4.83 -3.97 9.47
C ILE A 354 -6.07 -3.29 10.05
N ASP A 355 -7.14 -4.05 10.24
CA ASP A 355 -8.36 -3.61 10.93
C ASP A 355 -8.70 -4.58 12.07
N VAL A 356 -8.64 -4.07 13.31
CA VAL A 356 -9.01 -4.80 14.52
C VAL A 356 -10.20 -4.09 15.16
N ALA A 357 -11.38 -4.71 15.11
CA ALA A 357 -12.61 -4.11 15.63
C ALA A 357 -12.71 -4.12 17.17
N GLY A 358 -11.96 -4.98 17.86
CA GLY A 358 -11.86 -5.02 19.32
C GLY A 358 -10.53 -4.46 19.84
N LYS A 359 -9.95 -5.12 20.85
CA LYS A 359 -8.65 -4.71 21.42
C LYS A 359 -7.48 -5.36 20.67
N LEU A 360 -6.35 -4.67 20.66
CA LEU A 360 -5.04 -5.22 20.30
C LEU A 360 -4.16 -5.35 21.55
N ASP A 361 -3.55 -6.51 21.75
CA ASP A 361 -2.65 -6.80 22.86
C ASP A 361 -1.40 -7.52 22.35
N THR A 362 -0.21 -6.95 22.54
CA THR A 362 1.05 -7.60 22.11
C THR A 362 1.70 -8.42 23.21
N GLY A 363 1.04 -8.59 24.36
CA GLY A 363 1.62 -9.31 25.50
C GLY A 363 3.01 -8.74 25.78
N GLY A 364 4.05 -9.58 25.84
CA GLY A 364 5.44 -9.15 26.08
C GLY A 364 6.26 -8.74 24.85
N GLY A 365 5.67 -8.66 23.65
CA GLY A 365 6.41 -8.40 22.41
C GLY A 365 6.39 -6.96 21.93
N LEU A 366 7.26 -6.70 20.95
CA LEU A 366 7.33 -5.41 20.26
C LEU A 366 6.07 -5.19 19.43
N PHE A 367 5.54 -3.97 19.44
CA PHE A 367 4.56 -3.48 18.47
C PHE A 367 5.30 -2.71 17.38
N TYR A 368 5.47 -3.30 16.20
CA TYR A 368 6.20 -2.69 15.10
C TYR A 368 5.26 -2.41 13.92
N VAL A 369 5.28 -1.18 13.40
CA VAL A 369 4.46 -0.74 12.27
C VAL A 369 5.36 0.06 11.31
N GLU A 370 5.44 -0.36 10.06
CA GLU A 370 6.22 0.30 9.01
C GLU A 370 5.44 0.31 7.70
N GLY A 371 5.32 1.46 7.03
CA GLY A 371 4.65 1.55 5.72
C GLY A 371 3.18 1.12 5.72
N SER A 372 2.56 1.01 6.91
CA SER A 372 1.28 0.28 7.10
C SER A 372 0.15 1.21 7.52
N ASN A 373 -1.08 0.79 7.23
CA ASN A 373 -2.31 1.40 7.70
C ASN A 373 -2.93 0.51 8.77
N VAL A 374 -2.91 0.95 10.03
CA VAL A 374 -3.38 0.15 11.16
C VAL A 374 -4.54 0.87 11.85
N LYS A 375 -5.69 0.21 11.91
CA LYS A 375 -6.88 0.65 12.62
C LYS A 375 -7.24 -0.33 13.73
N ILE A 376 -7.40 0.20 14.94
CA ILE A 376 -7.80 -0.55 16.12
C ILE A 376 -8.97 0.20 16.75
N THR A 377 -10.17 -0.35 16.67
CA THR A 377 -11.37 0.33 17.18
C THR A 377 -11.39 0.39 18.72
N GLY A 378 -10.84 -0.64 19.39
CA GLY A 378 -10.72 -0.69 20.85
C GLY A 378 -9.39 -0.14 21.39
N ASN A 379 -8.95 -0.70 22.52
CA ASN A 379 -7.67 -0.35 23.15
C ASN A 379 -6.49 -1.03 22.45
N ALA A 380 -5.33 -0.38 22.45
CA ALA A 380 -4.06 -0.98 22.08
C ALA A 380 -3.14 -1.05 23.31
N ASN A 381 -2.76 -2.27 23.71
CA ASN A 381 -1.85 -2.53 24.83
C ASN A 381 -0.55 -3.15 24.30
N THR A 382 0.56 -2.44 24.46
CA THR A 382 1.86 -2.85 23.89
C THR A 382 2.94 -2.85 24.97
N HIS A 383 3.37 -4.02 25.47
CA HIS A 383 4.14 -4.05 26.72
C HIS A 383 5.66 -4.01 26.56
N ASN A 384 6.22 -4.07 25.36
CA ASN A 384 7.68 -4.16 25.15
C ASN A 384 8.17 -3.27 24.01
N GLY A 385 7.66 -2.04 23.97
CA GLY A 385 8.04 -1.08 22.95
C GLY A 385 7.01 -0.94 21.84
N SER A 386 7.06 0.20 21.17
CA SER A 386 6.28 0.54 20.00
C SER A 386 7.19 1.28 19.05
N THR A 387 7.28 0.82 17.82
CA THR A 387 8.03 1.50 16.76
C THR A 387 7.09 1.69 15.59
N ILE A 388 6.84 2.95 15.23
CA ILE A 388 5.90 3.33 14.16
C ILE A 388 6.68 4.18 13.14
N LYS A 389 6.75 3.74 11.89
CA LYS A 389 7.54 4.39 10.84
C LYS A 389 6.75 4.50 9.55
N ASP A 390 6.74 5.68 8.94
CA ASP A 390 6.13 5.88 7.62
C ASP A 390 4.72 5.28 7.54
N ALA A 391 3.92 5.43 8.60
CA ALA A 391 2.68 4.68 8.82
C ALA A 391 1.53 5.57 9.31
N THR A 392 0.31 5.06 9.17
CA THR A 392 -0.89 5.62 9.78
C THR A 392 -1.44 4.67 10.82
N LEU A 393 -1.62 5.18 12.04
CA LEU A 393 -2.15 4.42 13.18
C LEU A 393 -3.38 5.12 13.77
N GLU A 394 -4.53 4.46 13.71
CA GLU A 394 -5.78 4.91 14.35
C GLU A 394 -6.13 3.97 15.52
N ILE A 395 -6.30 4.53 16.72
CA ILE A 395 -6.73 3.81 17.93
C ILE A 395 -7.98 4.48 18.48
N GLY A 396 -9.10 3.76 18.47
CA GLY A 396 -10.39 4.23 18.96
C GLY A 396 -10.54 4.22 20.48
N GLY A 397 -9.70 3.47 21.19
CA GLY A 397 -9.62 3.45 22.66
C GLY A 397 -8.36 4.08 23.22
N ASN A 398 -7.88 3.55 24.34
CA ASN A 398 -6.62 3.95 24.97
C ASN A 398 -5.42 3.29 24.29
N PHE A 399 -4.30 4.01 24.24
CA PHE A 399 -3.01 3.46 23.83
C PHE A 399 -2.08 3.36 25.04
N VAL A 400 -1.91 2.14 25.56
CA VAL A 400 -1.06 1.86 26.71
C VAL A 400 0.20 1.18 26.23
N HIS A 401 1.33 1.80 26.53
CA HIS A 401 2.64 1.37 26.10
C HIS A 401 3.61 1.27 27.27
N THR A 402 4.34 0.15 27.38
CA THR A 402 5.25 -0.08 28.51
C THR A 402 6.64 -0.63 28.15
N SER A 403 7.52 -0.61 29.14
CA SER A 403 8.86 -1.24 29.21
C SER A 403 9.97 -0.63 28.35
N LYS A 404 9.75 -0.41 27.05
CA LYS A 404 10.70 0.26 26.13
C LYS A 404 10.15 1.60 25.67
N PRO A 405 10.89 2.43 24.91
CA PRO A 405 10.37 3.68 24.39
C PRO A 405 9.26 3.52 23.33
N LEU A 406 8.36 4.51 23.27
CA LEU A 406 7.45 4.75 22.15
C LEU A 406 8.20 5.60 21.12
N ASP A 407 8.64 4.95 20.05
CA ASP A 407 9.36 5.58 18.96
C ASP A 407 8.43 5.72 17.75
N ALA A 408 8.25 6.95 17.25
CA ALA A 408 7.52 7.18 16.02
C ALA A 408 8.26 8.15 15.09
N THR A 409 8.28 7.85 13.80
CA THR A 409 8.97 8.66 12.78
C THR A 409 8.14 8.77 11.51
N ASN A 410 8.04 9.98 10.94
CA ASN A 410 7.33 10.23 9.67
C ASN A 410 5.92 9.60 9.62
N SER A 411 5.15 9.71 10.71
CA SER A 411 3.90 8.96 10.87
C SER A 411 2.74 9.84 11.31
N ASP A 412 1.53 9.41 10.99
CA ASP A 412 0.28 9.97 11.48
C ASP A 412 -0.33 9.06 12.53
N VAL A 413 -0.53 9.58 13.74
CA VAL A 413 -1.02 8.80 14.87
C VAL A 413 -2.25 9.47 15.47
N PHE A 414 -3.38 8.78 15.47
CA PHE A 414 -4.63 9.25 16.03
C PHE A 414 -5.09 8.33 17.16
N VAL A 415 -5.31 8.90 18.34
CA VAL A 415 -5.77 8.16 19.53
C VAL A 415 -6.99 8.88 20.12
N ARG A 416 -8.15 8.23 20.13
CA ARG A 416 -9.37 8.80 20.73
C ARG A 416 -9.34 8.78 22.26
N GLY A 417 -8.71 7.77 22.86
CA GLY A 417 -8.58 7.67 24.30
C GLY A 417 -7.34 8.37 24.86
N LYS A 418 -6.87 7.90 26.01
CA LYS A 418 -5.63 8.35 26.66
C LYS A 418 -4.42 7.60 26.09
N VAL A 419 -3.30 8.30 25.96
CA VAL A 419 -1.98 7.69 25.75
C VAL A 419 -1.24 7.59 27.09
N THR A 420 -0.72 6.41 27.41
CA THR A 420 0.11 6.18 28.59
C THR A 420 1.41 5.51 28.16
N SER A 421 2.54 6.21 28.31
CA SER A 421 3.88 5.70 28.06
C SER A 421 4.64 5.56 29.38
N THR A 422 4.93 4.33 29.83
CA THR A 422 5.68 4.14 31.09
C THR A 422 7.18 4.38 30.96
N ASN A 423 7.71 4.46 29.74
CA ASN A 423 9.08 4.79 29.43
C ASN A 423 9.14 6.04 28.52
N ALA A 424 10.27 6.26 27.85
CA ALA A 424 10.50 7.41 26.99
C ALA A 424 9.51 7.47 25.81
N THR A 425 9.25 8.68 25.34
CA THR A 425 8.51 8.94 24.10
C THR A 425 9.45 9.71 23.18
N ASN A 426 9.69 9.19 21.97
CA ASN A 426 10.50 9.86 20.95
C ASN A 426 9.68 9.99 19.66
N LEU A 427 9.18 11.19 19.37
CA LEU A 427 8.39 11.48 18.18
C LEU A 427 9.18 12.41 17.24
N GLU A 428 9.54 11.92 16.05
CA GLU A 428 10.26 12.71 15.03
C GLU A 428 9.44 12.84 13.74
N LYS A 429 9.14 14.07 13.31
CA LYS A 429 8.33 14.33 12.11
C LYS A 429 6.99 13.59 12.15
N VAL A 430 6.38 13.57 13.34
CA VAL A 430 5.10 12.91 13.58
C VAL A 430 4.01 13.96 13.61
N ASN A 431 2.83 13.60 13.11
CA ASN A 431 1.61 14.33 13.37
C ASN A 431 0.70 13.45 14.24
N MET A 432 0.60 13.81 15.52
CA MET A 432 -0.11 13.02 16.52
C MET A 432 -1.25 13.81 17.13
N LYS A 433 -2.43 13.20 17.19
CA LYS A 433 -3.61 13.77 17.85
C LYS A 433 -4.18 12.80 18.87
N VAL A 434 -4.38 13.29 20.08
CA VAL A 434 -4.90 12.54 21.22
C VAL A 434 -6.13 13.26 21.76
N LEU A 435 -7.30 12.64 21.70
CA LEU A 435 -8.53 13.26 22.21
C LEU A 435 -8.68 13.09 23.73
N GLY A 436 -8.03 12.10 24.32
CA GLY A 436 -7.91 11.96 25.78
C GLY A 436 -6.71 12.75 26.33
N GLY A 437 -6.16 12.26 27.43
CA GLY A 437 -4.90 12.78 28.00
C GLY A 437 -3.66 12.07 27.46
N TYR A 438 -2.49 12.61 27.79
CA TYR A 438 -1.20 11.98 27.54
C TYR A 438 -0.41 11.93 28.85
N GLU A 439 0.06 10.75 29.22
CA GLU A 439 0.97 10.56 30.36
C GLU A 439 2.28 9.93 29.88
N SER A 440 3.39 10.59 30.17
CA SER A 440 4.73 10.04 29.93
C SER A 440 5.51 9.97 31.25
N ASN A 441 5.87 8.74 31.61
CA ASN A 441 6.73 8.46 32.75
C ASN A 441 8.20 8.29 32.39
N GLY A 442 8.58 8.50 31.13
CA GLY A 442 9.98 8.60 30.73
C GLY A 442 10.33 9.97 30.16
N VAL A 443 11.50 10.06 29.53
CA VAL A 443 11.92 11.28 28.85
C VAL A 443 11.03 11.51 27.63
N PHE A 444 10.47 12.71 27.52
CA PHE A 444 9.56 13.08 26.44
C PHE A 444 10.28 13.93 25.38
N LYS A 445 10.48 13.40 24.17
CA LYS A 445 11.21 14.07 23.09
C LYS A 445 10.33 14.26 21.86
N LEU A 446 10.22 15.50 21.40
CA LEU A 446 9.59 15.86 20.13
C LEU A 446 10.62 16.53 19.22
N ALA A 447 10.68 16.13 17.96
CA ALA A 447 11.55 16.73 16.95
C ALA A 447 10.78 16.94 15.64
N LYS A 448 10.56 18.19 15.21
CA LYS A 448 9.77 18.50 13.99
C LYS A 448 8.36 17.90 14.02
N THR A 449 7.78 17.77 15.21
CA THR A 449 6.52 17.05 15.44
C THR A 449 5.38 18.01 15.72
N ASN A 450 4.18 17.67 15.24
CA ASN A 450 2.92 18.29 15.66
C ASN A 450 2.22 17.34 16.63
N LEU A 451 2.03 17.77 17.87
CA LEU A 451 1.30 17.01 18.88
C LEU A 451 0.13 17.83 19.43
N SER A 452 -1.08 17.35 19.21
CA SER A 452 -2.32 17.93 19.74
C SER A 452 -2.96 16.99 20.75
N ILE A 453 -3.14 17.45 21.98
CA ILE A 453 -3.77 16.70 23.07
C ILE A 453 -4.98 17.49 23.55
N VAL A 454 -6.19 16.94 23.43
CA VAL A 454 -7.39 17.64 23.92
C VAL A 454 -7.46 17.60 25.46
N GLY A 455 -6.96 16.53 26.08
CA GLY A 455 -6.87 16.42 27.53
C GLY A 455 -5.58 16.99 28.13
N ASN A 456 -5.19 16.43 29.28
CA ASN A 456 -4.02 16.87 30.03
C ASN A 456 -2.76 16.11 29.59
N LEU A 457 -1.64 16.83 29.47
CA LEU A 457 -0.29 16.29 29.33
C LEU A 457 0.41 16.26 30.69
N ASN A 458 0.78 15.07 31.15
CA ASN A 458 1.53 14.86 32.40
C ASN A 458 2.91 14.28 32.07
N LEU A 459 3.97 15.01 32.42
CA LEU A 459 5.37 14.61 32.23
C LEU A 459 6.07 14.49 33.57
N THR A 460 6.42 13.26 33.97
CA THR A 460 7.11 13.05 35.26
C THR A 460 8.64 13.10 35.12
N ASN A 461 9.17 12.78 33.94
CA ASN A 461 10.61 12.71 33.65
C ASN A 461 11.09 13.68 32.56
N GLY A 462 10.36 14.78 32.38
CA GLY A 462 10.83 15.97 31.70
C GLY A 462 10.83 15.75 30.20
N GLY A 463 11.58 16.57 29.47
CA GLY A 463 11.56 16.45 28.02
C GLY A 463 12.26 17.55 27.25
N THR A 464 12.32 17.34 25.94
CA THR A 464 12.89 18.29 24.99
C THR A 464 12.02 18.37 23.75
N LEU A 465 11.62 19.58 23.39
CA LEU A 465 10.91 19.89 22.15
C LEU A 465 11.88 20.65 21.23
N ASN A 466 12.09 20.11 20.03
CA ASN A 466 12.95 20.71 19.03
C ASN A 466 12.12 20.99 17.77
N ASN A 467 11.97 22.25 17.39
CA ASN A 467 11.21 22.68 16.21
C ASN A 467 9.83 22.04 16.12
N SER A 468 9.11 21.95 17.24
CA SER A 468 7.85 21.21 17.35
C SER A 468 6.69 22.11 17.77
N LEU A 469 5.47 21.71 17.42
CA LEU A 469 4.24 22.30 17.93
C LEU A 469 3.62 21.35 18.96
N LEU A 470 3.30 21.88 20.13
CA LEU A 470 2.57 21.18 21.18
C LEU A 470 1.33 21.98 21.57
N VAL A 471 0.16 21.37 21.45
CA VAL A 471 -1.10 21.91 21.95
C VAL A 471 -1.67 20.94 22.98
N ALA A 472 -2.01 21.42 24.17
CA ALA A 472 -2.62 20.61 25.22
C ALA A 472 -3.61 21.43 26.05
N ASN A 473 -4.67 20.85 26.62
CA ASN A 473 -5.54 21.62 27.53
C ASN A 473 -4.78 22.06 28.79
N SER A 474 -4.05 21.14 29.42
CA SER A 474 -3.12 21.49 30.49
C SER A 474 -1.82 20.69 30.39
N ILE A 475 -0.74 21.27 30.90
CA ILE A 475 0.59 20.68 30.91
C ILE A 475 1.13 20.72 32.34
N THR A 476 1.39 19.56 32.92
CA THR A 476 2.05 19.42 34.22
C THR A 476 3.39 18.73 34.06
N ILE A 477 4.45 19.38 34.55
CA ILE A 477 5.82 18.89 34.41
C ILE A 477 6.54 18.92 35.76
N THR A 478 7.13 17.80 36.18
CA THR A 478 7.81 17.71 37.49
C THR A 478 9.34 17.82 37.44
N THR A 479 9.90 17.86 36.24
CA THR A 479 11.34 17.74 35.96
C THR A 479 11.76 18.75 34.88
N PRO A 480 13.07 18.92 34.62
CA PRO A 480 13.51 19.91 33.63
C PRO A 480 12.89 19.70 32.25
N PHE A 481 12.48 20.80 31.62
CA PHE A 481 11.83 20.79 30.31
C PHE A 481 12.43 21.85 29.42
N ILE A 482 12.82 21.46 28.21
CA ILE A 482 13.58 22.30 27.28
C ILE A 482 12.77 22.50 26.00
N LEU A 483 12.56 23.75 25.61
CA LEU A 483 11.96 24.15 24.34
C LEU A 483 13.04 24.79 23.48
N ASN A 484 13.25 24.27 22.27
CA ASN A 484 14.18 24.81 21.29
C ASN A 484 13.43 25.01 19.96
N GLY A 485 13.27 26.24 19.48
CA GLY A 485 12.58 26.51 18.22
C GLY A 485 11.11 26.10 18.19
N SER A 486 10.47 25.93 19.35
CA SER A 486 9.17 25.24 19.46
C SER A 486 8.04 26.19 19.86
N ILE A 487 6.80 25.80 19.57
CA ILE A 487 5.59 26.53 19.94
C ILE A 487 4.76 25.64 20.88
N VAL A 488 4.37 26.19 22.03
CA VAL A 488 3.52 25.50 23.00
C VAL A 488 2.26 26.31 23.26
N SER A 489 1.09 25.69 23.16
CA SER A 489 -0.21 26.30 23.51
C SER A 489 -0.93 25.45 24.56
N ALA A 490 -1.38 26.07 25.66
CA ALA A 490 -2.20 25.39 26.66
C ALA A 490 -3.04 26.35 27.52
N ASP A 491 -4.13 25.88 28.12
CA ASP A 491 -4.87 26.70 29.09
C ASP A 491 -4.09 26.84 30.41
N TYR A 492 -3.34 25.81 30.78
CA TYR A 492 -2.62 25.78 32.04
C TYR A 492 -1.27 25.10 31.89
N ILE A 493 -0.21 25.78 32.29
CA ILE A 493 1.13 25.19 32.39
C ILE A 493 1.62 25.31 33.83
N LYS A 494 1.97 24.17 34.43
CA LYS A 494 2.60 24.09 35.75
C LYS A 494 3.89 23.29 35.68
N THR A 495 4.99 23.90 36.10
CA THR A 495 6.26 23.20 36.30
C THR A 495 6.71 23.30 37.76
N THR A 496 7.11 22.17 38.34
CA THR A 496 7.73 22.17 39.68
C THR A 496 9.25 22.29 39.61
N ASN A 497 9.82 22.37 38.41
CA ASN A 497 11.26 22.44 38.14
C ASN A 497 11.58 23.54 37.11
N ASN A 498 12.84 23.67 36.72
CA ASN A 498 13.29 24.67 35.75
C ASN A 498 12.79 24.36 34.33
N MET A 499 12.13 25.32 33.70
CA MET A 499 11.81 25.31 32.26
C MET A 499 12.83 26.17 31.52
N THR A 500 13.40 25.65 30.42
CA THR A 500 14.31 26.40 29.54
C THR A 500 13.64 26.66 28.20
N ILE A 501 13.58 27.91 27.79
CA ILE A 501 12.93 28.35 26.55
C ILE A 501 13.97 29.04 25.66
N ASN A 502 14.29 28.41 24.53
CA ASN A 502 15.26 28.90 23.55
C ASN A 502 14.59 29.05 22.19
N ASN A 503 14.62 30.26 21.63
CA ASN A 503 13.97 30.63 20.38
C ASN A 503 12.56 30.05 20.24
N SER A 504 11.76 30.08 21.32
CA SER A 504 10.47 29.38 21.39
C SER A 504 9.37 30.31 21.87
N GLU A 505 8.13 29.99 21.52
CA GLU A 505 6.95 30.74 21.91
C GLU A 505 6.00 29.88 22.77
N ILE A 506 5.48 30.47 23.85
CA ILE A 506 4.45 29.86 24.68
C ILE A 506 3.21 30.76 24.68
N CYS A 507 2.07 30.15 24.44
CA CYS A 507 0.74 30.76 24.53
C CYS A 507 -0.04 30.07 25.64
N VAL A 508 -0.33 30.78 26.74
CA VAL A 508 -0.90 30.12 27.91
C VAL A 508 -1.88 30.96 28.71
N ASN A 509 -3.02 30.41 29.13
CA ASN A 509 -3.93 31.20 29.97
C ASN A 509 -3.34 31.42 31.39
N ASN A 510 -2.84 30.37 32.06
CA ASN A 510 -2.17 30.47 33.36
C ASN A 510 -0.80 29.77 33.36
N PHE A 511 0.25 30.49 33.75
CA PHE A 511 1.63 30.00 33.71
C PHE A 511 2.30 30.03 35.08
N ILE A 512 2.57 28.86 35.65
CA ILE A 512 3.27 28.71 36.93
C ILE A 512 4.53 27.88 36.71
N SER A 513 5.70 28.43 37.03
CA SER A 513 6.94 27.65 37.03
C SER A 513 7.83 27.98 38.22
N ASN A 514 8.46 26.96 38.82
CA ASN A 514 9.39 27.17 39.93
C ASN A 514 10.74 27.76 39.47
N GLY A 515 11.14 27.47 38.23
CA GLY A 515 12.32 28.04 37.59
C GLY A 515 12.04 28.29 36.11
N LEU A 516 12.56 29.41 35.61
CA LEU A 516 12.44 29.79 34.20
C LEU A 516 13.76 30.36 33.72
N THR A 517 14.31 29.76 32.66
CA THR A 517 15.45 30.28 31.89
C THR A 517 14.95 30.55 30.47
N MET A 518 15.21 31.73 29.94
CA MET A 518 14.70 32.15 28.65
C MET A 518 15.73 32.99 27.91
N ASP A 519 15.96 32.70 26.62
CA ASP A 519 16.84 33.50 25.76
C ASP A 519 16.15 34.78 25.25
N SER A 520 16.89 35.64 24.55
CA SER A 520 16.37 36.94 24.09
C SER A 520 15.31 36.83 22.99
N ASN A 521 15.23 35.69 22.29
CA ASN A 521 14.34 35.51 21.14
C ASN A 521 13.03 34.82 21.52
N SER A 522 12.95 34.28 22.72
CA SER A 522 11.80 33.56 23.22
C SER A 522 10.74 34.49 23.81
N LYS A 523 9.47 34.07 23.70
CA LYS A 523 8.33 34.82 24.21
C LYS A 523 7.34 33.92 24.95
N VAL A 524 6.79 34.43 26.04
CA VAL A 524 5.64 33.84 26.73
C VAL A 524 4.50 34.85 26.71
N TYR A 525 3.43 34.51 26.02
CA TYR A 525 2.18 35.24 26.01
C TYR A 525 1.23 34.59 27.01
N TYR A 526 0.73 35.37 27.96
CA TYR A 526 -0.20 34.85 28.96
C TYR A 526 -1.42 35.75 29.17
N LYS A 527 -2.51 35.17 29.67
CA LYS A 527 -3.79 35.88 29.76
C LYS A 527 -4.19 36.22 31.20
N SER A 528 -4.22 35.23 32.07
CA SER A 528 -4.75 35.39 33.43
C SER A 528 -3.65 35.65 34.46
N THR A 529 -2.88 34.63 34.83
CA THR A 529 -1.94 34.69 35.95
C THR A 529 -0.57 34.13 35.60
N SER A 530 0.46 34.73 36.18
CA SER A 530 1.80 34.16 36.21
C SER A 530 2.58 34.55 37.47
N ASN A 531 3.53 33.71 37.88
CA ASN A 531 4.46 33.98 38.98
C ASN A 531 5.79 34.62 38.53
N HIS A 532 5.91 35.07 37.28
CA HIS A 532 7.14 35.66 36.71
C HIS A 532 7.00 37.10 36.17
N GLU A 533 5.88 37.78 36.42
CA GLU A 533 5.52 39.04 35.74
C GLU A 533 6.60 40.14 35.79
N SER A 534 7.41 40.22 36.85
CA SER A 534 8.37 41.32 37.06
C SER A 534 9.80 41.07 36.54
N LYS A 535 10.15 39.84 36.15
CA LYS A 535 11.56 39.46 35.85
C LYS A 535 11.94 39.59 34.37
N PHE A 536 10.96 39.61 33.46
CA PHE A 536 11.18 39.40 32.02
C PHE A 536 10.35 40.36 31.15
N ASN A 537 10.13 41.60 31.62
CA ASN A 537 9.10 42.55 31.18
C ASN A 537 8.84 42.68 29.66
N ASP A 538 9.82 42.46 28.79
CA ASP A 538 9.69 42.55 27.32
C ASP A 538 9.37 41.21 26.62
N ARG A 539 9.64 40.09 27.29
CA ARG A 539 9.49 38.72 26.76
C ARG A 539 8.34 37.95 27.39
N PHE A 540 7.83 38.44 28.51
CA PHE A 540 6.74 37.82 29.26
C PHE A 540 5.53 38.76 29.23
N LEU A 541 4.66 38.59 28.23
CA LEU A 541 3.66 39.57 27.83
C LEU A 541 2.27 39.13 28.26
N LYS A 542 1.63 39.93 29.12
CA LYS A 542 0.21 39.75 29.43
C LYS A 542 -0.62 40.31 28.27
N LEU A 543 -1.49 39.50 27.71
CA LEU A 543 -2.39 39.88 26.62
C LEU A 543 -3.83 40.04 27.14
N SER A 544 -4.59 40.94 26.51
CA SER A 544 -6.04 40.99 26.68
C SER A 544 -6.69 39.71 26.13
N ASP A 545 -7.95 39.43 26.47
CA ASP A 545 -8.66 38.27 25.90
C ASP A 545 -8.69 38.31 24.37
N THR A 546 -8.89 39.48 23.77
CA THR A 546 -8.94 39.69 22.33
C THR A 546 -7.56 39.50 21.67
N ASP A 547 -6.51 40.08 22.25
CA ASP A 547 -5.16 39.94 21.71
C ASP A 547 -4.65 38.51 21.87
N PHE A 548 -4.98 37.87 22.99
CA PHE A 548 -4.64 36.47 23.23
C PHE A 548 -5.34 35.57 22.20
N ALA A 549 -6.64 35.76 21.95
CA ALA A 549 -7.34 35.02 20.90
C ALA A 549 -6.75 35.29 19.50
N SER A 550 -6.34 36.52 19.19
CA SER A 550 -5.74 36.83 17.89
C SER A 550 -4.32 36.27 17.73
N LYS A 551 -3.52 36.27 18.81
CA LYS A 551 -2.11 35.88 18.78
C LYS A 551 -1.90 34.39 19.01
N CYS A 552 -2.64 33.85 19.96
CA CYS A 552 -2.57 32.49 20.46
C CYS A 552 -3.74 31.62 20.01
N GLY A 553 -4.70 32.16 19.24
CA GLY A 553 -5.83 31.43 18.65
C GLY A 553 -5.46 30.40 17.59
N VAL A 554 -4.31 29.77 17.73
CA VAL A 554 -4.13 28.41 17.25
C VAL A 554 -5.15 27.56 18.02
N ALA A 555 -6.12 26.96 17.33
CA ALA A 555 -7.07 25.97 17.89
C ALA A 555 -8.38 26.46 18.54
N GLY A 556 -9.12 27.34 17.87
CA GLY A 556 -10.58 27.15 17.82
C GLY A 556 -10.87 25.90 16.98
N GLN A 557 -11.15 24.77 17.64
CA GLN A 557 -11.67 23.50 17.09
C GLN A 557 -11.58 23.36 15.56
N VAL A 558 -10.49 22.76 15.03
CA VAL A 558 -10.67 21.96 13.82
C VAL A 558 -11.40 20.70 14.28
N ASP A 559 -12.72 20.69 14.08
CA ASP A 559 -13.57 19.52 14.26
C ASP A 559 -12.89 18.35 13.53
N PRO A 560 -12.55 17.22 14.20
CA PRO A 560 -11.64 16.24 13.63
C PRO A 560 -12.34 15.48 12.52
N THR A 561 -12.07 15.83 11.26
CA THR A 561 -12.13 14.80 10.21
C THR A 561 -11.00 13.80 10.47
N ASP A 562 -11.26 12.53 10.16
CA ASP A 562 -10.35 11.39 10.33
C ASP A 562 -8.90 11.68 9.88
N PRO A 563 -7.89 11.00 10.44
CA PRO A 563 -6.48 11.20 10.08
C PRO A 563 -6.29 11.22 8.56
N GLN A 564 -5.65 12.28 8.04
CA GLN A 564 -5.26 12.34 6.63
C GLN A 564 -4.03 11.46 6.40
N ASN A 565 -3.94 10.86 5.20
CA ASN A 565 -2.85 9.96 4.80
C ASN A 565 -1.45 10.59 4.98
N PRO A 566 -0.41 9.77 5.21
CA PRO A 566 0.89 10.25 5.60
C PRO A 566 1.62 10.96 4.47
N GLY A 567 2.20 12.13 4.80
CA GLY A 567 2.92 12.98 3.87
C GLY A 567 3.69 14.10 4.60
N GLU A 568 4.69 14.68 3.92
CA GLU A 568 5.50 15.79 4.42
C GLU A 568 4.60 16.91 4.95
N VAL A 569 4.56 17.06 6.28
CA VAL A 569 3.97 18.23 6.93
C VAL A 569 4.86 19.42 6.56
N ASN A 570 4.47 20.10 5.48
CA ASN A 570 5.16 21.29 5.02
C ASN A 570 4.76 22.44 5.94
N TRP A 571 5.60 22.72 6.92
CA TRP A 571 5.42 23.81 7.86
C TRP A 571 5.55 25.14 7.10
N VAL A 572 4.42 25.76 6.77
CA VAL A 572 4.38 27.22 6.71
C VAL A 572 3.90 27.66 8.08
N PRO A 573 4.77 28.16 8.97
CA PRO A 573 4.31 28.77 10.20
C PRO A 573 3.49 30.00 9.79
N THR A 574 2.17 29.86 9.70
CA THR A 574 1.25 30.99 9.75
C THR A 574 1.20 31.48 11.19
N ILE A 575 2.36 31.93 11.70
CA ILE A 575 2.35 32.93 12.76
C ILE A 575 1.76 34.16 12.08
N PRO A 576 0.68 34.77 12.59
CA PRO A 576 0.33 36.10 12.15
C PRO A 576 1.54 37.00 12.49
N VAL A 577 2.32 37.31 11.45
CA VAL A 577 3.28 38.39 11.49
C VAL A 577 2.44 39.63 11.75
N LEU A 578 2.60 40.22 12.93
CA LEU A 578 2.09 41.56 13.18
C LEU A 578 2.81 42.48 12.21
N GLU A 579 2.14 42.86 11.12
CA GLU A 579 2.47 44.09 10.42
C GLU A 579 2.27 45.23 11.42
N LYS A 580 3.39 45.80 11.89
CA LYS A 580 3.53 47.09 12.58
C LYS A 580 2.36 47.53 13.47
N VAL A 581 2.55 47.39 14.78
CA VAL A 581 1.94 48.35 15.72
C VAL A 581 2.60 49.70 15.47
N THR A 582 1.83 50.66 14.98
CA THR A 582 2.25 52.07 14.87
C THR A 582 1.94 52.72 16.23
N TYR A 583 2.95 53.31 16.88
CA TYR A 583 2.78 54.07 18.13
C TYR A 583 1.95 55.33 17.92
#